data_AF-A0A0M3UBP4-F1
#
_entry.id   AF-A0A0M3UBP4-F1
#
_cell.length_a   1.000
_cell.length_b   1.000
_cell.length_c   1.000
_cell.angle_alpha   90.00
_cell.angle_beta   90.00
_cell.angle_gamma   90.00
#
_symmetry.space_group_name_H-M   'P 1'
#
loop_
_entity.id
_entity.type
_entity.pdbx_description
1 polymer ?
#
loop_
_entity_poly.entity_id
_entity_poly.type
_entity_poly.pdbx_seq_one_letter_code
_entity_poly.pdbx_strand_id
1 'polypeptide(L)'
;MLIYYILFFFWLLLAARIVVEMVRSFARQWRPAGAPAVALEVVFTVTDPPVKLLRRVIPVVRIGGVGLDLSIMVLLLVVFISMSAVRSQLLG
;
A
#
# COMPACT_ATOMS: atom_id res chain seq x y z
N MET A 1 9.80 19.93 0.06
CA MET A 1 9.24 19.67 -1.28
C MET A 1 9.52 18.25 -1.79
N LEU A 2 10.78 17.84 -2.00
CA LEU A 2 11.10 16.50 -2.54
C LEU A 2 10.54 15.34 -1.69
N ILE A 3 10.69 15.42 -0.36
CA ILE A 3 10.22 14.38 0.58
C ILE A 3 8.70 14.17 0.48
N TYR A 4 7.94 15.26 0.32
CA TYR A 4 6.48 15.18 0.15
C TYR A 4 6.11 14.38 -1.10
N TYR A 5 6.77 14.64 -2.24
CA TYR A 5 6.51 13.89 -3.47
C TYR A 5 6.87 12.40 -3.33
N ILE A 6 7.97 12.08 -2.67
CA ILE A 6 8.34 10.67 -2.39
C ILE A 6 7.25 9.98 -1.57
N LEU A 7 6.80 10.61 -0.48
CA LEU A 7 5.72 10.08 0.36
C LEU A 7 4.40 9.96 -0.41
N PHE A 8 4.10 10.91 -1.30
CA PHE A 8 2.91 10.89 -2.14
C PHE A 8 2.94 9.73 -3.13
N PHE A 9 4.05 9.51 -3.85
CA PHE A 9 4.20 8.37 -4.74
C PHE A 9 4.12 7.04 -3.97
N PHE A 10 4.76 6.97 -2.80
CA PHE A 10 4.66 5.79 -1.95
C PHE A 10 3.22 5.51 -1.49
N TRP A 11 2.49 6.55 -1.11
CA TRP A 11 1.06 6.45 -0.76
C TRP A 11 0.21 5.97 -1.94
N LEU A 12 0.49 6.46 -3.15
CA LEU A 12 -0.17 6.00 -4.38
C LEU A 12 0.08 4.51 -4.64
N LEU A 13 1.30 4.02 -4.41
CA LEU A 13 1.62 2.59 -4.54
C LEU A 13 0.88 1.73 -3.50
N LEU A 14 0.75 2.21 -2.26
CA LEU A 14 -0.06 1.53 -1.24
C LEU A 14 -1.54 1.49 -1.62
N ALA A 15 -2.08 2.59 -2.15
CA ALA A 15 -3.45 2.63 -2.67
C ALA A 15 -3.63 1.66 -3.85
N ALA A 16 -2.68 1.63 -4.80
CA ALA A 16 -2.67 0.68 -5.90
C ALA A 16 -2.68 -0.76 -5.39
N ARG A 17 -1.92 -1.09 -4.35
CA ARG A 17 -1.92 -2.41 -3.72
C ARG A 17 -3.31 -2.81 -3.21
N ILE A 18 -4.06 -1.89 -2.58
CA ILE A 18 -5.45 -2.15 -2.15
C ILE A 18 -6.32 -2.46 -3.37
N VAL A 19 -6.22 -1.64 -4.43
CA VAL A 19 -7.00 -1.86 -5.66
C VAL A 19 -6.69 -3.24 -6.23
N VAL A 20 -5.42 -3.65 -6.26
CA VAL A 20 -5.02 -4.98 -6.75
C VAL A 20 -5.59 -6.10 -5.88
N GLU A 21 -5.56 -5.95 -4.56
CA GLU A 21 -6.15 -6.91 -3.62
C GLU A 21 -7.66 -7.05 -3.86
N MET A 22 -8.36 -5.93 -4.10
CA MET A 22 -9.76 -5.93 -4.48
C MET A 22 -10.00 -6.59 -5.84
N VAL A 23 -9.22 -6.25 -6.86
CA VAL A 23 -9.33 -6.88 -8.19
C VAL A 23 -9.14 -8.39 -8.08
N ARG A 24 -8.17 -8.86 -7.29
CA ARG A 24 -7.95 -10.31 -7.06
C ARG A 24 -9.09 -10.96 -6.26
N SER A 25 -9.71 -10.24 -5.33
CA SER A 25 -10.83 -10.77 -4.55
C SER A 25 -12.08 -10.98 -5.41
N PHE A 26 -12.34 -10.06 -6.35
CA PHE A 26 -13.43 -10.16 -7.32
C PHE A 26 -13.12 -11.11 -8.48
N ALA A 27 -11.92 -11.03 -9.05
CA ALA A 27 -11.47 -11.83 -10.18
C ALA A 27 -10.51 -12.94 -9.73
N ARG A 28 -11.01 -13.92 -8.98
CA ARG A 28 -10.20 -15.00 -8.37
C ARG A 28 -9.37 -15.83 -9.36
N GLN A 29 -9.79 -15.88 -10.62
CA GLN A 29 -9.09 -16.59 -11.70
C GLN A 29 -8.14 -15.69 -12.50
N TRP A 30 -8.05 -14.40 -12.19
CA TRP A 30 -7.21 -13.46 -12.91
C TRP A 30 -5.73 -13.77 -12.71
N ARG A 31 -5.04 -14.03 -13.82
CA ARG A 31 -3.59 -14.18 -13.88
C ARG A 31 -3.01 -13.01 -14.66
N PRO A 32 -2.36 -12.03 -14.00
CA PRO A 32 -1.79 -10.89 -14.70
C PRO A 32 -0.68 -11.38 -15.65
N ALA A 33 -0.72 -10.91 -16.90
CA ALA A 33 0.29 -11.20 -17.92
C ALA A 33 0.60 -9.92 -18.71
N GLY A 34 1.83 -9.78 -19.22
CA GLY A 34 2.26 -8.58 -19.95
C GLY A 34 2.39 -7.36 -19.03
N ALA A 35 1.97 -6.19 -19.52
CA ALA A 35 2.15 -4.91 -18.81
C ALA A 35 1.57 -4.87 -17.37
N PRO A 36 0.36 -5.41 -17.10
CA PRO A 36 -0.14 -5.52 -15.73
C PRO A 36 0.77 -6.31 -14.80
N ALA A 37 1.41 -7.39 -15.27
CA ALA A 37 2.30 -8.19 -14.43
C ALA A 37 3.52 -7.38 -13.97
N VAL A 38 4.11 -6.60 -14.87
CA VAL A 38 5.25 -5.73 -14.57
C VAL A 38 4.84 -4.62 -13.59
N ALA A 39 3.69 -3.97 -13.82
CA ALA A 39 3.19 -2.94 -12.92
C ALA A 39 2.95 -3.48 -11.50
N LEU A 40 2.37 -4.68 -11.40
CA LEU A 40 2.18 -5.34 -10.12
C LEU A 40 3.50 -5.65 -9.44
N GLU A 41 4.48 -6.19 -10.16
CA GLU A 41 5.81 -6.50 -9.62
C GLU A 41 6.47 -5.27 -9.01
N VAL A 42 6.41 -4.11 -9.70
CA VAL A 42 6.93 -2.84 -9.17
C VAL A 42 6.19 -2.42 -7.90
N VAL A 43 4.86 -2.42 -7.93
CA VAL A 43 4.03 -2.04 -6.77
C VAL A 43 4.34 -2.93 -5.57
N PHE A 44 4.36 -4.26 -5.75
CA PHE A 44 4.62 -5.21 -4.67
C PHE A 44 6.05 -5.10 -4.16
N THR A 45 7.04 -4.99 -5.03
CA THR A 45 8.46 -4.86 -4.64
C THR A 45 8.70 -3.64 -3.75
N VAL A 46 8.11 -2.49 -4.11
CA VAL A 46 8.29 -1.24 -3.33
C VAL A 46 7.49 -1.27 -2.03
N THR A 47 6.29 -1.85 -2.04
CA THR A 47 5.39 -1.83 -0.86
C THR A 47 5.61 -2.99 0.10
N ASP A 48 6.18 -4.12 -0.33
CA ASP A 48 6.35 -5.31 0.50
C ASP A 48 7.28 -5.13 1.70
N PRO A 49 8.48 -4.52 1.58
CA PRO A 49 9.35 -4.34 2.74
C PRO A 49 8.69 -3.57 3.90
N PRO A 50 8.06 -2.40 3.68
CA PRO A 50 7.40 -1.66 4.77
C PRO A 50 6.13 -2.36 5.28
N VAL A 51 5.34 -3.00 4.41
CA VAL A 51 4.18 -3.80 4.83
C VAL A 51 4.62 -4.98 5.70
N LYS A 52 5.65 -5.72 5.28
CA LYS A 52 6.20 -6.85 6.05
C LYS A 52 6.73 -6.40 7.41
N LEU A 53 7.39 -5.24 7.49
CA LEU A 53 7.84 -4.67 8.75
C LEU A 53 6.66 -4.45 9.70
N LEU A 54 5.58 -3.86 9.20
CA LEU A 54 4.39 -3.56 10.01
C LEU A 54 3.61 -4.82 10.38
N ARG A 55 3.57 -5.83 9.50
CA ARG A 55 2.95 -7.15 9.76
C ARG A 55 3.58 -7.89 10.94
N ARG A 56 4.81 -7.55 11.34
CA ARG A 56 5.43 -8.11 12.55
C ARG A 56 4.74 -7.64 13.83
N VAL A 57 4.12 -6.46 13.79
CA VAL A 57 3.44 -5.86 14.94
C VAL A 57 1.92 -6.06 14.82
N ILE A 58 1.37 -5.91 13.62
CA ILE A 58 -0.07 -5.96 13.36
C ILE A 58 -0.35 -7.13 12.41
N PRO A 59 -0.75 -8.31 12.92
CA PRO A 59 -1.01 -9.48 12.08
C PRO A 59 -2.24 -9.27 11.19
N VAL A 60 -2.29 -10.02 10.09
CA VAL A 60 -3.44 -10.02 9.18
C VAL A 60 -4.63 -10.70 9.86
N VAL A 61 -5.73 -9.97 10.01
CA VAL A 61 -6.95 -10.51 10.60
C VAL A 61 -7.79 -11.15 9.50
N ARG A 62 -8.17 -12.41 9.70
CA ARG A 62 -9.01 -13.16 8.77
C ARG A 62 -10.43 -13.20 9.33
N ILE A 63 -11.40 -12.67 8.61
CA ILE A 63 -12.82 -12.69 8.98
C ILE A 63 -13.59 -13.42 7.89
N GLY A 64 -14.27 -14.51 8.25
CA GLY A 64 -15.14 -15.24 7.31
C GLY A 64 -14.43 -15.78 6.06
N GLY A 65 -13.14 -16.12 6.15
CA GLY A 65 -12.35 -16.61 5.01
C GLY A 65 -11.72 -15.51 4.15
N VAL A 66 -12.01 -14.23 4.42
CA VAL A 66 -11.35 -13.08 3.76
C VAL A 66 -10.28 -12.51 4.71
N GLY A 67 -9.04 -12.44 4.24
CA GLY A 67 -7.96 -11.77 4.96
C GLY A 67 -8.07 -10.26 4.78
N LEU A 68 -8.39 -9.52 5.85
CA LEU A 68 -8.32 -8.07 5.87
C LEU A 68 -6.92 -7.65 6.33
N ASP A 69 -6.16 -7.04 5.42
CA ASP A 69 -4.83 -6.54 5.73
C ASP A 69 -4.90 -5.17 6.43
N LEU A 70 -5.04 -5.23 7.76
CA LEU A 70 -4.98 -4.06 8.64
C LEU A 70 -3.61 -3.37 8.61
N SER A 71 -2.54 -4.09 8.29
CA SER A 71 -1.21 -3.50 8.22
C SER A 71 -1.11 -2.48 7.08
N ILE A 72 -1.68 -2.78 5.91
CA ILE A 72 -1.73 -1.82 4.79
C ILE A 72 -2.55 -0.58 5.16
N MET A 73 -3.68 -0.75 5.86
CA MET A 73 -4.51 0.38 6.30
C MET A 73 -3.77 1.30 7.26
N VAL A 74 -3.08 0.72 8.25
CA VAL A 74 -2.27 1.49 9.21
C VAL A 74 -1.10 2.16 8.51
N LEU A 75 -0.43 1.48 7.57
CA LEU A 75 0.69 2.05 6.83
C LEU A 75 0.25 3.26 5.99
N LEU A 76 -0.90 3.17 5.32
CA LEU A 76 -1.49 4.30 4.60
C LEU A 76 -1.74 5.50 5.52
N LEU A 77 -2.28 5.25 6.73
CA LEU A 77 -2.53 6.30 7.71
C LEU A 77 -1.22 6.95 8.18
N VAL A 78 -0.20 6.14 8.50
CA VAL A 78 1.12 6.64 8.92
C VAL A 78 1.72 7.53 7.85
N VAL A 79 1.74 7.08 6.59
CA VAL A 79 2.29 7.85 5.46
C VAL A 79 1.48 9.14 5.22
N PHE A 80 0.16 9.08 5.36
CA PHE A 80 -0.70 10.26 5.26
C PHE A 80 -0.39 11.30 6.35
N ILE A 81 -0.23 10.86 7.60
CA ILE A 81 0.16 11.74 8.71
C ILE A 81 1.55 12.32 8.46
N SER A 82 2.52 11.51 8.02
CA SER A 82 3.85 12.00 7.66
C SER A 82 3.81 13.05 6.55
N MET A 83 2.99 12.86 5.52
CA MET A 83 2.78 13.87 4.48
C MET A 83 2.19 15.17 5.05
N SER A 84 1.19 15.07 5.94
CA SER A 84 0.59 16.23 6.58
C SER A 84 1.61 17.02 7.39
N ALA A 85 2.44 16.33 8.18
CA ALA A 85 3.50 16.94 8.99
C ALA A 85 4.59 17.60 8.13
N VAL A 86 5.01 16.96 7.03
CA VAL A 86 5.96 17.56 6.09
C VAL A 86 5.34 18.78 5.41
N ARG A 87 4.05 18.72 5.04
CA ARG A 87 3.34 19.84 4.42
C ARG A 87 3.20 21.02 5.38
N SER A 88 2.91 20.80 6.66
CA SER A 88 2.81 21.89 7.64
C SER A 88 4.12 22.64 7.81
N GLN A 89 5.26 21.96 7.73
CA GLN A 89 6.59 22.60 7.77
C GLN A 89 6.93 23.39 6.50
N LEU A 90 6.26 23.11 5.37
CA LEU A 90 6.49 23.82 4.10
C LEU A 90 5.60 25.06 3.94
N LEU A 91 4.54 25.17 4.75
CA LEU A 91 3.57 26.27 4.73
C LEU A 91 3.75 27.25 5.91
N GLY A 92 4.62 26.92 6.85
CA GLY A 92 4.98 27.76 8.01
C GLY A 92 6.25 28.57 7.80
#